data_AF-A0A2I0ISC6-F1
#
_entry.id   AF-A0A2I0ISC6-F1
#
_cell.length_a   1.000
_cell.length_b   1.000
_cell.length_c   1.000
_cell.angle_alpha   90.00
_cell.angle_beta   90.00
_cell.angle_gamma   90.00
#
_symmetry.space_group_name_H-M   'P 1'
#
loop_
_entity.id
_entity.type
_entity.pdbx_description
1 polymer ?
#
loop_
_entity_poly.entity_id
_entity_poly.type
_entity_poly.pdbx_seq_one_letter_code
_entity_poly.pdbx_strand_id
1 'polypeptide(L)'
;MGFMVFIRRIRKKQYLSHRVEELYHQVCDILEENALSKGDNGESWVVATRLRDHLLLPKERKDPLLWKKVEELVQEDSRVDRYPKLVKGEQKVVWEWQVEGSLTSSRVKKKSQSGKSKSPRERDANSLHHELRSEPRVLLL
;
A
#
# COMPACT_ATOMS: atom_id res chain seq x y z
N MET A 1 28.72 -21.46 -33.19
CA MET A 1 28.48 -21.52 -31.72
C MET A 1 27.77 -20.31 -31.12
N GLY A 2 27.86 -19.10 -31.70
CA GLY A 2 27.22 -17.89 -31.12
C GLY A 2 25.68 -17.89 -31.14
N PHE A 3 25.04 -18.31 -32.23
CA PHE A 3 23.58 -18.22 -32.42
C PHE A 3 22.76 -18.97 -31.34
N MET A 4 23.26 -20.11 -30.88
CA MET A 4 22.62 -20.91 -29.82
C MET A 4 22.63 -20.19 -28.46
N VAL A 5 23.66 -19.38 -28.20
CA VAL A 5 23.75 -18.53 -27.00
C VAL A 5 22.78 -17.35 -27.10
N PHE A 6 22.61 -16.77 -28.30
CA PHE A 6 21.63 -15.70 -28.55
C PHE A 6 20.19 -16.19 -28.35
N ILE A 7 19.79 -17.32 -28.94
CA ILE A 7 18.45 -17.90 -28.75
C ILE A 7 18.19 -18.19 -27.27
N ARG A 8 19.18 -18.75 -26.55
CA ARG A 8 19.07 -19.01 -25.10
C ARG A 8 18.85 -17.73 -24.30
N ARG A 9 19.54 -16.64 -24.65
CA ARG A 9 19.34 -15.34 -23.99
C ARG A 9 17.95 -14.77 -24.24
N ILE A 10 17.45 -14.85 -25.48
CA ILE A 10 16.11 -14.35 -25.82
C ILE A 10 15.04 -15.16 -25.09
N ARG A 11 15.13 -16.51 -25.13
CA ARG A 11 14.21 -17.39 -24.40
C ARG A 11 14.24 -17.14 -22.89
N LYS A 12 15.42 -16.95 -22.31
CA LYS A 12 15.56 -16.61 -20.89
C LYS A 12 14.89 -15.27 -20.57
N LYS A 13 15.07 -14.26 -21.42
CA LYS A 13 14.40 -12.95 -21.24
C LYS A 13 12.88 -13.07 -21.32
N GLN A 14 12.36 -13.78 -22.32
CA GLN A 14 10.92 -14.02 -22.47
C GLN A 14 10.32 -14.76 -21.28
N TYR A 15 11.00 -15.83 -20.83
CA TYR A 15 10.60 -16.56 -19.64
C TYR A 15 10.55 -15.66 -18.40
N LEU A 16 11.58 -14.82 -18.20
CA LEU A 16 11.60 -13.88 -17.08
C LEU A 16 10.46 -12.87 -17.16
N SER A 17 10.18 -12.29 -18.34
CA SER A 17 9.05 -11.35 -18.49
C SER A 17 7.72 -12.03 -18.17
N HIS A 18 7.46 -13.20 -18.74
CA HIS A 18 6.24 -13.95 -18.48
C HIS A 18 6.10 -14.33 -17.00
N ARG A 19 7.21 -14.71 -16.36
CA ARG A 19 7.22 -15.05 -14.94
C ARG A 19 6.98 -13.83 -14.04
N VAL A 20 7.52 -12.66 -14.41
CA VAL A 20 7.22 -11.40 -13.71
C VAL A 20 5.74 -11.08 -13.80
N GLU A 21 5.15 -11.19 -15.00
CA GLU A 21 3.72 -10.94 -15.21
C GLU A 21 2.86 -11.91 -14.40
N GLU A 22 3.20 -13.19 -14.38
CA GLU A 22 2.48 -14.19 -13.59
C GLU A 22 2.55 -13.89 -12.09
N LEU A 23 3.72 -13.55 -11.57
CA LEU A 23 3.90 -13.15 -10.17
C LEU A 23 3.12 -11.88 -9.84
N TYR A 24 3.08 -10.92 -10.77
CA TYR A 24 2.30 -9.69 -10.61
C TYR A 24 0.80 -9.98 -10.48
N HIS A 25 0.23 -10.80 -11.36
CA HIS A 25 -1.18 -11.19 -11.25
C HIS A 25 -1.46 -11.91 -9.93
N GLN A 26 -0.59 -12.85 -9.52
CA GLN A 26 -0.73 -13.53 -8.23
C GLN A 26 -0.65 -12.58 -7.02
N VAL A 27 0.18 -11.53 -7.09
CA VAL A 27 0.19 -10.48 -6.05
C VAL A 27 -1.17 -9.78 -6.00
N CYS A 28 -1.70 -9.38 -7.15
CA CYS A 28 -2.99 -8.69 -7.24
C CYS A 28 -4.12 -9.56 -6.68
N ASP A 29 -4.18 -10.83 -7.08
CA ASP A 29 -5.18 -11.79 -6.60
C ASP A 29 -5.13 -11.92 -5.07
N ILE A 30 -3.94 -12.10 -4.49
CA ILE A 30 -3.77 -12.22 -3.02
C ILE A 30 -4.18 -10.92 -2.31
N LEU A 31 -3.82 -9.76 -2.86
CA LEU A 31 -4.15 -8.47 -2.26
C LEU A 31 -5.66 -8.20 -2.33
N GLU A 32 -6.29 -8.52 -3.45
CA GLU A 32 -7.73 -8.41 -3.66
C GLU A 32 -8.48 -9.38 -2.73
N GLU A 33 -8.11 -10.66 -2.72
CA GLU A 33 -8.69 -11.66 -1.82
C GLU A 33 -8.54 -11.26 -0.34
N ASN A 34 -7.41 -10.69 0.06
CA ASN A 34 -7.22 -10.22 1.43
C ASN A 34 -8.11 -9.02 1.74
N ALA A 35 -8.29 -8.09 0.81
CA ALA A 35 -9.20 -6.97 0.97
C ALA A 35 -10.66 -7.42 1.09
N LEU A 36 -11.08 -8.44 0.33
CA LEU A 36 -12.43 -9.00 0.36
C LEU A 36 -12.70 -9.84 1.61
N SER A 37 -11.75 -10.69 2.00
CA SER A 37 -11.87 -11.60 3.14
C SER A 37 -11.60 -10.92 4.49
N LYS A 38 -11.22 -9.64 4.48
CA LYS A 38 -10.73 -8.90 5.65
C LYS A 38 -9.60 -9.65 6.37
N GLY A 39 -8.82 -10.47 5.68
CA GLY A 39 -7.66 -11.21 6.19
C GLY A 39 -7.89 -12.10 7.42
N ASP A 40 -6.99 -13.04 7.63
CA ASP A 40 -6.94 -13.91 8.84
C ASP A 40 -6.78 -13.10 10.15
N ASN A 41 -6.41 -11.82 10.04
CA ASN A 41 -6.11 -10.93 11.16
C ASN A 41 -6.94 -9.62 11.15
N GLY A 42 -7.95 -9.49 10.28
CA GLY A 42 -8.70 -8.25 10.12
C GLY A 42 -7.99 -7.17 9.29
N GLU A 43 -6.82 -7.48 8.71
CA GLU A 43 -5.90 -6.54 8.08
C GLU A 43 -5.98 -6.63 6.55
N SER A 44 -6.45 -5.56 5.89
CA SER A 44 -6.55 -5.41 4.43
C SER A 44 -5.22 -5.26 3.68
N TRP A 45 -4.09 -5.45 4.37
CA TRP A 45 -2.74 -5.18 3.85
C TRP A 45 -1.81 -6.35 4.13
N VAL A 46 -0.80 -6.52 3.26
CA VAL A 46 0.18 -7.61 3.34
C VAL A 46 1.59 -7.03 3.34
N VAL A 47 2.49 -7.64 4.12
CA VAL A 47 3.91 -7.28 4.10
C VAL A 47 4.55 -7.73 2.77
N ALA A 48 5.26 -6.83 2.09
CA ALA A 48 5.91 -7.13 0.79
C ALA A 48 6.86 -8.34 0.87
N THR A 49 7.64 -8.45 1.96
CA THR A 49 8.51 -9.61 2.21
C THR A 49 7.74 -10.92 2.31
N ARG A 50 6.52 -10.90 2.87
CA ARG A 50 5.68 -12.11 2.98
C ARG A 50 5.15 -12.53 1.62
N LEU A 51 4.72 -11.59 0.78
CA LEU A 51 4.33 -11.87 -0.61
C LEU A 51 5.50 -12.50 -1.37
N ARG A 52 6.68 -11.89 -1.26
CA ARG A 52 7.91 -12.39 -1.87
C ARG A 52 8.20 -13.83 -1.44
N ASP A 53 8.18 -14.11 -0.15
CA ASP A 53 8.57 -15.41 0.38
C ASP A 53 7.55 -16.52 0.05
N HIS A 54 6.27 -16.15 -0.12
CA HIS A 54 5.18 -17.05 -0.53
C HIS A 54 5.18 -17.35 -2.04
N LEU A 55 5.40 -16.32 -2.87
CA LEU A 55 5.28 -16.42 -4.33
C LEU A 55 6.57 -16.93 -5.00
N LEU A 56 7.75 -16.53 -4.50
CA LEU A 56 9.03 -16.91 -5.10
C LEU A 56 9.50 -18.26 -4.59
N LEU A 57 9.80 -19.16 -5.53
CA LEU A 57 10.47 -20.41 -5.21
C LEU A 57 11.89 -20.15 -4.69
N PRO A 58 12.46 -21.04 -3.85
CA PRO A 58 13.84 -20.89 -3.35
C PRO A 58 14.90 -20.67 -4.43
N LYS A 59 14.66 -21.18 -5.65
CA LYS A 59 15.54 -20.97 -6.81
C LYS A 59 15.46 -19.54 -7.35
N GLU A 60 14.27 -18.95 -7.35
CA GLU A 60 13.99 -17.60 -7.88
C GLU A 60 14.37 -16.49 -6.88
N ARG A 61 14.38 -16.80 -5.58
CA ARG A 61 14.88 -15.88 -4.52
C ARG A 61 16.33 -15.46 -4.70
N LYS A 62 17.11 -16.20 -5.50
CA LYS A 62 18.49 -15.85 -5.85
C LYS A 62 18.58 -14.71 -6.87
N ASP A 63 17.51 -14.44 -7.61
CA ASP A 63 17.46 -13.40 -8.64
C ASP A 63 16.67 -12.19 -8.11
N PRO A 64 17.31 -11.22 -7.42
CA PRO A 64 16.61 -10.04 -6.87
C PRO A 64 15.98 -9.17 -7.97
N LEU A 65 16.46 -9.29 -9.20
CA LEU A 65 15.94 -8.57 -10.37
C LEU A 65 14.52 -9.01 -10.73
N LEU A 66 14.15 -10.27 -10.47
CA LEU A 66 12.81 -10.77 -10.75
C LEU A 66 11.79 -10.06 -9.87
N TRP A 67 12.02 -10.04 -8.56
CA TRP A 67 11.14 -9.37 -7.61
C TRP A 67 11.10 -7.86 -7.84
N LYS A 68 12.26 -7.24 -8.11
CA LYS A 68 12.32 -5.79 -8.38
C LYS A 68 11.40 -5.38 -9.54
N LYS A 69 11.34 -6.17 -10.61
CA LYS A 69 10.42 -5.89 -11.73
C LYS A 69 8.95 -6.03 -11.33
N VAL A 70 8.61 -7.01 -10.48
CA VAL A 70 7.26 -7.14 -9.93
C VAL A 70 6.93 -5.90 -9.09
N GLU A 71 7.86 -5.43 -8.27
CA GLU A 71 7.68 -4.19 -7.48
C GLU A 71 7.47 -2.95 -8.36
N GLU A 72 8.16 -2.86 -9.51
CA GLU A 72 7.97 -1.79 -10.50
C GLU A 72 6.55 -1.86 -11.09
N LEU A 73 6.09 -3.03 -11.53
CA LEU A 73 4.72 -3.19 -12.04
C LEU A 73 3.65 -2.85 -11.01
N VAL A 74 3.82 -3.30 -9.76
CA VAL A 74 2.90 -2.98 -8.66
C VAL A 74 2.89 -1.49 -8.34
N GLN A 75 4.03 -0.80 -8.47
CA GLN A 75 4.10 0.64 -8.25
C GLN A 75 3.40 1.45 -9.34
N GLU A 76 3.34 0.91 -10.56
CA GLU A 76 2.61 1.51 -11.68
C GLU A 76 1.09 1.24 -11.60
N ASP A 77 0.67 0.20 -10.86
CA ASP A 77 -0.74 -0.11 -10.65
C ASP A 77 -1.38 0.83 -9.61
N SER A 78 -2.34 1.64 -10.06
CA SER A 78 -3.09 2.56 -9.19
C SER A 78 -3.97 1.86 -8.16
N ARG A 79 -4.26 0.56 -8.32
CA ARG A 79 -5.09 -0.23 -7.40
C ARG A 79 -4.31 -0.68 -6.18
N VAL A 80 -2.98 -0.53 -6.15
CA VAL A 80 -2.16 -1.01 -5.03
C VAL A 80 -1.43 0.13 -4.35
N ASP A 81 -1.70 0.29 -3.06
CA ASP A 81 -1.05 1.29 -2.21
C ASP A 81 0.16 0.69 -1.48
N ARG A 82 1.33 1.33 -1.60
CA ARG A 82 2.57 0.92 -0.95
C ARG A 82 3.00 1.92 0.13
N TYR A 83 3.15 1.48 1.37
CA TYR A 83 3.59 2.36 2.45
C TYR A 83 4.36 1.62 3.55
N PRO A 84 5.28 2.32 4.26
CA PRO A 84 5.92 1.77 5.45
C PRO A 84 4.92 1.76 6.62
N LYS A 85 4.86 0.64 7.35
CA LYS A 85 4.06 0.43 8.55
C LYS A 85 4.88 -0.28 9.62
N LEU A 86 4.63 0.03 10.89
CA LEU A 86 5.21 -0.71 12.01
C LEU A 86 4.44 -2.01 12.20
N VAL A 87 5.09 -3.13 11.90
CA VAL A 87 4.54 -4.48 12.07
C VAL A 87 5.36 -5.17 13.15
N LYS A 88 4.73 -5.46 14.30
CA LYS A 88 5.39 -6.07 15.47
C LYS A 88 6.66 -5.33 15.93
N GLY A 89 6.66 -4.00 15.87
CA GLY A 89 7.78 -3.15 16.29
C GLY A 89 8.85 -2.88 15.23
N GLU A 90 8.77 -3.52 14.05
CA GLU A 90 9.69 -3.30 12.93
C GLU A 90 9.03 -2.48 11.82
N GLN A 91 9.76 -1.53 11.21
CA GLN A 91 9.26 -0.83 10.02
C GLN A 91 9.34 -1.75 8.81
N LYS A 92 8.20 -2.12 8.24
CA LYS A 92 8.09 -2.95 7.03
C LYS A 92 7.25 -2.24 5.98
N VAL A 93 7.58 -2.48 4.71
CA VAL A 93 6.76 -2.03 3.59
C VAL A 93 5.58 -2.98 3.46
N VAL A 94 4.38 -2.41 3.49
CA VAL A 94 3.12 -3.13 3.32
C VAL A 94 2.43 -2.66 2.05
N TRP A 95 1.76 -3.59 1.39
CA TRP A 95 0.98 -3.38 0.17
C TRP A 95 -0.49 -3.61 0.51
N GLU A 96 -1.35 -2.74 0.02
CA GLU A 96 -2.78 -2.74 0.31
C GLU A 96 -3.56 -2.59 -0.99
N TRP A 97 -4.55 -3.44 -1.20
CA TRP A 97 -5.48 -3.27 -2.32
C TRP A 97 -6.40 -2.08 -2.05
N GLN A 98 -6.46 -1.15 -3.00
CA GLN A 98 -7.45 -0.09 -3.02
C GLN A 98 -8.73 -0.67 -3.63
N VAL A 99 -9.71 -0.96 -2.78
CA VAL A 99 -11.05 -1.36 -3.24
C VAL A 99 -11.69 -0.17 -3.96
N GLU A 100 -12.12 -0.34 -5.20
CA GLU A 100 -12.94 0.67 -5.90
C GLU A 100 -14.16 1.02 -5.02
N GLY A 101 -14.22 2.26 -4.57
CA GLY A 101 -15.34 2.78 -3.78
C GLY A 101 -15.16 2.78 -2.26
N SER A 102 -14.02 2.34 -1.71
CA SER A 102 -13.81 2.44 -0.26
C SER A 102 -13.27 3.82 0.12
N LEU A 103 -14.13 4.59 0.78
CA LEU A 103 -13.86 5.86 1.46
C LEU A 103 -12.84 5.67 2.60
N THR A 104 -11.61 5.25 2.31
CA THR A 104 -10.51 5.41 3.25
C THR A 104 -10.09 6.88 3.26
N SER A 105 -10.92 7.65 3.93
CA SER A 105 -10.69 9.03 4.35
C SER A 105 -9.26 9.19 4.89
N SER A 106 -8.53 10.14 4.30
CA SER A 106 -7.32 10.78 4.83
C SER A 106 -6.04 9.93 4.95
N ARG A 107 -5.34 9.73 3.83
CA ARG A 107 -3.86 9.72 3.85
C ARG A 107 -3.30 10.97 3.20
N VAL A 108 -3.48 12.09 3.90
CA VAL A 108 -2.61 13.25 3.74
C VAL A 108 -1.23 12.86 4.28
N LYS A 109 -0.33 12.35 3.43
CA LYS A 109 1.11 12.38 3.72
C LYS A 109 1.74 13.55 2.98
N LYS A 110 1.52 14.72 3.57
CA LYS A 110 2.38 15.90 3.47
C LYS A 110 3.80 15.50 3.90
N LYS A 111 4.70 15.30 2.94
CA LYS A 111 6.14 15.13 3.19
C LYS A 111 6.81 16.49 3.07
N SER A 112 6.87 17.23 4.17
CA SER A 112 7.73 18.40 4.30
C SER A 112 8.56 18.28 5.58
N GLN A 113 9.86 18.00 5.43
CA GLN A 113 10.87 18.37 6.41
C GLN A 113 12.11 18.88 5.68
N SER A 114 12.14 20.20 5.50
CA SER A 114 13.34 21.02 5.37
C SER A 114 13.01 22.38 5.96
N GLY A 115 13.81 22.85 6.93
CA GLY A 115 13.94 24.27 7.24
C GLY A 115 13.02 24.87 8.32
N LYS A 116 13.47 24.80 9.58
CA LYS A 116 13.73 25.96 10.46
C LYS A 116 12.57 26.93 10.83
N SER A 117 12.13 26.74 12.09
CA SER A 117 11.94 27.76 13.16
C SER A 117 10.80 28.80 13.09
N LYS A 118 9.90 28.72 14.09
CA LYS A 118 9.62 29.68 15.19
C LYS A 118 8.15 29.59 15.62
N SER A 119 7.91 29.41 16.93
CA SER A 119 6.60 29.63 17.57
C SER A 119 6.39 31.15 17.78
N PRO A 120 5.18 31.62 18.15
CA PRO A 120 4.62 31.41 19.49
C PRO A 120 3.13 31.02 19.52
N ARG A 121 2.77 30.49 20.70
CA ARG A 121 1.42 30.20 21.18
C ARG A 121 0.46 31.37 20.93
N GLU A 122 -0.76 31.05 20.51
CA GLU A 122 -1.95 31.63 21.09
C GLU A 122 -3.06 30.58 21.15
N ARG A 123 -3.63 30.47 22.35
CA ARG A 123 -4.79 29.65 22.67
C ARG A 123 -5.98 30.32 22.01
N ASP A 124 -6.91 29.55 21.46
CA ASP A 124 -8.30 29.69 21.86
C ASP A 124 -9.08 28.43 21.49
N ALA A 125 -9.68 27.86 22.53
CA ALA A 125 -10.68 26.84 22.42
C ALA A 125 -11.97 27.51 21.98
N ASN A 126 -12.63 27.00 20.93
CA ASN A 126 -14.08 27.07 20.92
C ASN A 126 -14.67 25.72 20.55
N SER A 127 -15.30 25.15 21.56
CA SER A 127 -16.07 23.93 21.55
C SER A 127 -17.47 24.25 21.02
N LEU A 128 -17.91 23.42 20.08
CA LEU A 128 -19.27 22.88 19.98
C LEU A 128 -20.50 23.77 19.67
N HIS A 129 -21.44 23.07 19.02
CA HIS A 129 -22.89 23.30 18.95
C HIS A 129 -23.39 24.48 18.09
N HIS A 130 -23.68 24.17 16.83
CA HIS A 130 -24.69 24.88 16.06
C HIS A 130 -26.06 24.26 16.39
N GLU A 131 -26.66 24.71 17.50
CA GLU A 131 -28.04 24.45 17.88
C GLU A 131 -28.95 25.46 17.17
N LEU A 132 -29.79 24.97 16.26
CA LEU A 132 -30.83 25.74 15.60
C LEU A 132 -32.11 25.62 16.44
N ARG A 133 -32.17 26.35 17.56
CA ARG A 133 -33.43 26.58 18.28
C ARG A 133 -33.38 27.87 19.08
N SER A 134 -33.86 28.95 18.47
CA SER A 134 -34.20 30.20 19.15
C SER A 134 -35.37 29.98 20.13
N GLU A 135 -35.05 29.82 21.43
CA GLU A 135 -35.31 30.76 22.55
C GLU A 135 -36.73 31.38 22.78
N PRO A 136 -37.08 31.87 24.01
CA PRO A 136 -38.06 31.20 24.90
C PRO A 136 -39.00 32.19 25.67
N ARG A 137 -39.38 31.81 26.91
CA ARG A 137 -39.96 32.57 28.07
C ARG A 137 -41.49 32.40 28.24
N VAL A 138 -41.98 31.54 29.14
CA VAL A 138 -42.07 31.61 30.63
C VAL A 138 -42.91 32.79 31.13
N LEU A 139 -43.99 32.48 31.87
CA LEU A 139 -44.41 32.98 33.20
C LEU A 139 -45.88 32.57 33.43
N LEU A 140 -46.18 31.63 34.34
CA LEU A 140 -46.60 31.87 35.73
C LEU A 140 -47.65 32.99 35.88
N LEU A 141 -48.92 32.58 35.95
CA LEU A 141 -49.95 33.06 36.87
C LEU A 141 -51.04 31.98 37.00
#